data_AF-A0A969REF3-F1
#
_entry.id   AF-A0A969REF3-F1
#
_cell.length_a   1.000
_cell.length_b   1.000
_cell.length_c   1.000
_cell.angle_alpha   90.00
_cell.angle_beta   90.00
_cell.angle_gamma   90.00
#
_symmetry.space_group_name_H-M   'P 1'
#
loop_
_entity.id
_entity.type
_entity.pdbx_description
1 polymer ?
#
loop_
_entity_poly.entity_id
_entity_poly.type
_entity_poly.pdbx_seq_one_letter_code
_entity_poly.pdbx_strand_id
1 'polypeptide(L)'
;MRVPIAELQDMREPQLLAGIVTDPRSVNGQRGRVVIFKLDDGSEAIEAVAGDEIFEARRDLMQEDALVIIQGKLQPDRFGGGLRLNVAQVWDLPAARARFGRFLA
;
A
#
# COMPACT_ATOMS: atom_id res chain seq x y z
N MET A 1 -5.59 -9.16 -15.27
CA MET A 1 -4.90 -10.12 -14.38
C MET A 1 -4.17 -9.30 -13.32
N ARG A 2 -4.47 -9.48 -12.04
CA ARG A 2 -3.73 -8.81 -10.94
C ARG A 2 -2.49 -9.65 -10.63
N VAL A 3 -1.35 -9.00 -10.43
CA VAL A 3 -0.08 -9.67 -10.08
C VAL A 3 -0.05 -9.83 -8.55
N PRO A 4 0.15 -11.05 -8.02
CA PRO A 4 0.28 -11.27 -6.58
C PRO A 4 1.56 -10.60 -6.04
N ILE A 5 1.58 -10.26 -4.75
CA ILE A 5 2.73 -9.58 -4.13
C ILE A 5 4.02 -10.39 -4.30
N ALA A 6 3.95 -11.72 -4.19
CA ALA A 6 5.09 -12.61 -4.35
C ALA A 6 5.77 -12.59 -5.73
N GLU A 7 5.08 -12.05 -6.75
CA GLU A 7 5.60 -11.97 -8.12
C GLU A 7 5.98 -10.54 -8.53
N LEU A 8 5.90 -9.58 -7.59
CA LEU A 8 6.23 -8.19 -7.88
C LEU A 8 7.71 -8.01 -8.18
N GLN A 9 7.98 -7.20 -9.20
CA GLN A 9 9.32 -6.79 -9.60
C GLN A 9 9.42 -5.27 -9.53
N ASP A 10 10.65 -4.74 -9.53
CA ASP A 10 10.84 -3.30 -9.64
C ASP A 10 10.23 -2.80 -10.95
N MET A 11 9.21 -1.95 -10.84
CA MET A 11 8.49 -1.39 -11.97
C MET A 11 8.43 0.13 -11.83
N ARG A 12 8.74 0.83 -12.93
CA ARG A 12 8.72 2.30 -12.95
C ARG A 12 7.31 2.87 -12.74
N GLU A 13 6.30 2.13 -13.18
CA GLU A 13 4.90 2.53 -13.13
C GLU A 13 4.24 2.13 -11.80
N PRO A 14 3.40 3.00 -11.21
CA PRO A 14 2.66 2.65 -10.01
C PRO A 14 1.79 1.41 -10.20
N GLN A 15 1.90 0.46 -9.27
CA GLN A 15 1.09 -0.75 -9.24
C GLN A 15 -0.17 -0.55 -8.40
N LEU A 16 -1.24 -1.27 -8.75
CA LEU A 16 -2.48 -1.32 -7.98
C LEU A 16 -2.54 -2.66 -7.25
N LEU A 17 -2.40 -2.62 -5.93
CA LEU A 17 -2.34 -3.78 -5.04
C LEU A 17 -3.54 -3.77 -4.10
N ALA A 18 -3.92 -4.95 -3.61
CA ALA A 18 -4.95 -5.10 -2.59
C ALA A 18 -4.47 -6.09 -1.53
N GLY A 19 -4.75 -5.81 -0.27
CA GLY A 19 -4.32 -6.66 0.84
C GLY A 19 -4.78 -6.16 2.19
N ILE A 20 -4.42 -6.90 3.23
CA ILE A 20 -4.70 -6.59 4.63
C ILE A 20 -3.49 -5.85 5.22
N VAL A 21 -3.77 -4.81 5.99
CA VAL A 21 -2.75 -4.06 6.74
C VAL A 21 -2.35 -4.84 7.99
N THR A 22 -1.05 -5.05 8.17
CA THR A 22 -0.46 -5.67 9.36
C THR A 22 0.72 -4.85 9.89
N ASP A 23 1.04 -4.98 11.18
CA ASP A 23 2.15 -4.30 11.87
C ASP A 23 2.24 -2.76 11.65
N PRO A 24 1.13 -1.99 11.72
CA PRO A 24 1.20 -0.55 11.46
C PRO A 24 1.96 0.20 12.56
N ARG A 25 2.88 1.08 12.16
CA ARG A 25 3.66 1.93 13.06
C ARG A 25 3.87 3.32 12.47
N SER A 26 3.82 4.34 13.33
CA SER A 26 4.18 5.71 12.98
C SER A 26 5.66 5.96 13.25
N VAL A 27 6.34 6.57 12.31
CA VAL A 27 7.76 6.95 12.42
C VAL A 27 7.92 8.42 12.08
N ASN A 28 8.61 9.17 12.94
CA ASN A 28 8.96 10.56 12.67
C ASN A 28 10.28 10.60 11.88
N GLY A 29 10.21 10.99 10.61
CA GLY A 29 11.38 11.14 9.74
C GLY A 29 11.80 12.60 9.55
N GLN A 30 12.95 12.80 8.89
CA GLN A 30 13.47 14.15 8.58
C GLN A 30 12.53 14.98 7.69
N ARG A 31 11.69 14.32 6.88
CA ARG A 31 10.74 14.96 5.94
C ARG A 31 9.30 14.98 6.47
N GLY A 32 9.11 14.73 7.76
CA GLY A 32 7.80 14.59 8.38
C GLY A 32 7.52 13.16 8.86
N ARG A 33 6.34 12.98 9.44
CA ARG A 33 5.86 11.68 9.91
C ARG A 33 5.45 10.80 8.73
N VAL A 34 5.73 9.51 8.86
CA VAL A 34 5.26 8.48 7.93
C VAL A 34 4.59 7.37 8.73
N VAL A 35 3.69 6.65 8.08
CA VAL A 35 3.17 5.39 8.59
C VAL A 35 3.72 4.26 7.75
N ILE A 36 4.31 3.29 8.45
CA ILE A 36 4.89 2.09 7.88
C ILE A 36 4.03 0.92 8.33
N PHE A 37 3.65 0.06 7.39
CA PHE A 37 2.88 -1.15 7.66
C PHE A 37 3.27 -2.22 6.64
N LYS A 38 2.81 -3.44 6.82
CA LYS A 38 2.89 -4.49 5.81
C LYS A 38 1.53 -4.62 5.12
N LEU A 39 1.55 -4.76 3.81
CA LEU A 39 0.38 -5.14 3.01
C LEU A 39 0.51 -6.60 2.65
N ASP A 40 -0.44 -7.42 3.08
CA ASP A 40 -0.45 -8.87 2.84
C ASP A 40 -1.64 -9.25 1.95
N ASP A 41 -1.39 -9.90 0.81
CA ASP A 41 -2.43 -10.40 -0.10
C ASP A 41 -2.65 -11.92 0.00
N GLY A 42 -2.00 -12.57 0.96
CA GLY A 42 -1.99 -14.01 1.18
C GLY A 42 -0.89 -14.75 0.41
N SER A 43 -0.20 -14.10 -0.54
CA SER A 43 0.95 -14.67 -1.25
C SER A 43 2.27 -14.29 -0.59
N GLU A 44 2.42 -13.01 -0.23
CA GLU A 44 3.57 -12.46 0.48
C GLU A 44 3.17 -11.11 1.10
N ALA A 45 3.88 -10.69 2.15
CA ALA A 45 3.71 -9.37 2.76
C ALA A 45 4.80 -8.41 2.28
N ILE A 46 4.41 -7.21 1.83
CA ILE A 46 5.34 -6.15 1.42
C ILE A 46 5.29 -4.97 2.38
N GLU A 47 6.44 -4.40 2.74
CA GLU A 47 6.47 -3.17 3.52
C GLU A 47 5.97 -1.99 2.67
N ALA A 48 4.95 -1.30 3.19
CA ALA A 48 4.33 -0.13 2.59
C ALA A 48 4.61 1.11 3.46
N VAL A 49 4.90 2.22 2.80
CA VAL A 49 5.17 3.51 3.45
C VAL A 49 4.22 4.57 2.91
N ALA A 50 3.41 5.14 3.80
CA ALA A 50 2.52 6.25 3.52
C ALA A 50 3.05 7.53 4.17
N GLY A 51 3.08 8.62 3.38
CA GLY A 51 3.40 9.95 3.89
C GLY A 51 2.29 10.54 4.75
N ASP A 52 2.63 11.57 5.52
CA ASP A 52 1.75 12.23 6.49
C ASP A 52 0.41 12.67 5.89
N GLU A 53 0.42 13.24 4.68
CA GLU A 53 -0.80 13.71 3.99
C GLU A 53 -1.81 12.57 3.75
N ILE A 54 -1.32 11.40 3.32
CA ILE A 54 -2.19 10.24 3.07
C ILE A 54 -2.69 9.69 4.40
N PHE A 55 -1.82 9.63 5.41
CA PHE A 55 -2.17 9.14 6.73
C PHE A 55 -3.26 9.99 7.39
N GLU A 56 -3.12 11.32 7.39
CA GLU A 56 -4.10 12.23 7.98
C GLU A 56 -5.46 12.17 7.27
N ALA A 57 -5.45 11.99 5.94
CA ALA A 57 -6.69 11.89 5.16
C ALA A 57 -7.39 10.52 5.26
N ARG A 58 -6.67 9.44 5.62
CA ARG A 58 -7.12 8.05 5.50
C ARG A 58 -6.67 7.17 6.68
N ARG A 59 -6.64 7.76 7.88
CA ARG A 59 -6.10 7.11 9.09
C ARG A 59 -6.75 5.76 9.37
N ASP A 60 -8.05 5.68 9.15
CA ASP A 60 -8.89 4.50 9.35
C ASP A 60 -8.46 3.32 8.49
N LEU A 61 -7.93 3.59 7.28
CA LEU A 61 -7.49 2.59 6.32
C LEU A 61 -6.07 2.06 6.58
N MET A 62 -5.32 2.65 7.51
CA MET A 62 -3.94 2.23 7.83
C MET A 62 -3.84 1.58 9.21
N GLN A 63 -4.94 0.98 9.67
CA GLN A 63 -5.02 0.26 10.93
C GLN A 63 -4.89 -1.24 10.68
N GLU A 64 -4.51 -1.97 11.72
CA GLU A 64 -4.44 -3.43 11.70
C GLU A 64 -5.77 -4.03 11.24
N ASP A 65 -5.68 -5.11 10.44
CA ASP A 65 -6.81 -5.83 9.84
C ASP A 65 -7.64 -5.03 8.80
N ALA A 66 -7.21 -3.82 8.41
CA ALA A 66 -7.89 -3.07 7.37
C ALA A 66 -7.63 -3.68 5.97
N LEU A 67 -8.71 -4.01 5.25
CA LEU A 67 -8.64 -4.33 3.82
C LEU A 67 -8.53 -3.06 3.00
N VAL A 68 -7.42 -2.91 2.27
CA VAL A 68 -7.14 -1.73 1.46
C VAL A 68 -6.77 -2.06 0.03
N ILE A 69 -7.04 -1.10 -0.85
CA ILE A 69 -6.54 -1.05 -2.21
C ILE A 69 -5.55 0.11 -2.28
N ILE A 70 -4.33 -0.16 -2.69
CA ILE A 70 -3.24 0.81 -2.73
C ILE A 70 -2.75 0.97 -4.16
N GLN A 71 -2.61 2.22 -4.57
CA GLN A 71 -1.76 2.56 -5.72
C GLN A 71 -0.44 3.09 -5.19
N GLY A 72 0.67 2.48 -5.60
CA GLY A 72 1.99 2.85 -5.10
C GLY A 72 3.12 2.45 -6.04
N LYS A 73 4.29 3.06 -5.82
CA LYS A 73 5.51 2.72 -6.57
C LYS A 73 6.33 1.71 -5.79
N LEU A 74 6.68 0.61 -6.45
CA LEU A 74 7.66 -0.33 -5.94
C LEU A 74 9.04 0.27 -6.11
N GLN A 75 9.85 0.20 -5.06
CA GLN A 75 11.24 0.65 -5.08
C GLN A 75 12.10 -0.34 -4.31
N PRO A 76 13.36 -0.55 -4.68
CA PRO A 76 14.28 -1.35 -3.89
C PRO A 76 14.39 -0.79 -2.46
N ASP A 77 14.19 -1.63 -1.47
CA ASP A 77 14.47 -1.29 -0.09
C ASP A 77 15.98 -1.34 0.15
N ARG A 78 16.56 -0.19 0.48
CA ARG A 78 18.00 -0.03 0.66
C ARG A 78 18.56 -0.79 1.88
N PHE A 79 17.68 -1.23 2.79
CA PHE A 79 18.08 -1.86 4.05
C PHE A 79 17.71 -3.34 4.10
N GLY A 80 16.53 -3.73 3.60
CA GLY A 80 16.02 -5.10 3.67
C GLY A 80 16.33 -5.99 2.46
N GLY A 81 16.83 -5.45 1.35
CA GLY A 81 17.19 -6.24 0.16
C GLY A 81 16.00 -6.74 -0.68
N GLY A 82 14.78 -6.29 -0.39
CA GLY A 82 13.56 -6.57 -1.15
C GLY A 82 12.96 -5.32 -1.80
N LEU A 83 11.66 -5.34 -2.08
CA LEU A 83 10.91 -4.18 -2.53
C LEU A 83 10.16 -3.52 -1.36
N ARG A 84 10.00 -2.20 -1.45
CA ARG A 84 9.13 -1.38 -0.61
C ARG A 84 8.10 -0.69 -1.49
N LEU A 85 6.85 -0.70 -1.03
CA LEU A 85 5.75 0.00 -1.67
C LEU A 85 5.62 1.42 -1.10
N ASN A 86 5.92 2.44 -1.91
CA ASN A 86 5.62 3.81 -1.54
C ASN A 86 4.19 4.14 -1.95
N VAL A 87 3.33 4.36 -0.96
CA VAL A 87 1.90 4.60 -1.15
C VAL A 87 1.69 5.97 -1.78
N ALA A 88 0.97 6.02 -2.89
CA ALA A 88 0.55 7.26 -3.55
C ALA A 88 -0.92 7.54 -3.31
N GLN A 89 -1.76 6.51 -3.30
CA GLN A 89 -3.20 6.60 -3.01
C GLN A 89 -3.68 5.32 -2.32
N VAL A 90 -4.70 5.45 -1.47
CA VAL A 90 -5.32 4.33 -0.76
C VAL A 90 -6.84 4.48 -0.75
N TRP A 91 -7.54 3.36 -0.87
CA TRP A 91 -8.99 3.27 -0.86
C TRP A 91 -9.45 2.08 -0.02
N ASP A 92 -10.63 2.21 0.57
CA ASP A 92 -11.41 1.05 0.99
C ASP A 92 -11.98 0.33 -0.24
N LEU A 93 -12.56 -0.85 -0.01
CA LEU A 93 -13.13 -1.65 -1.09
C LEU A 93 -14.28 -0.93 -1.84
N PRO A 94 -15.26 -0.28 -1.18
CA PRO A 94 -16.30 0.48 -1.87
C PRO A 94 -15.77 1.59 -2.78
N ALA A 95 -14.87 2.45 -2.29
CA ALA A 95 -14.31 3.54 -3.09
C ALA A 95 -13.43 3.02 -4.22
N ALA A 96 -12.67 1.94 -3.98
CA ALA A 96 -11.90 1.28 -5.04
C ALA A 96 -12.82 0.72 -6.14
N ARG A 97 -13.95 0.11 -5.77
CA ARG A 97 -14.96 -0.36 -6.75
C ARG A 97 -15.55 0.79 -7.54
N ALA A 98 -15.90 1.90 -6.90
CA ALA A 98 -16.43 3.07 -7.60
C ALA A 98 -15.41 3.68 -8.59
N ARG A 99 -14.11 3.62 -8.27
CA ARG A 99 -13.04 4.21 -9.08
C ARG A 99 -12.56 3.29 -10.21
N PHE A 100 -12.35 2.01 -9.91
CA PHE A 100 -11.70 1.05 -10.80
C PHE A 100 -12.66 0.00 -11.36
N GLY A 101 -13.89 -0.06 -10.86
CA GLY A 101 -14.93 -0.92 -11.41
C GLY A 101 -15.18 -0.53 -12.86
N ARG A 102 -14.60 -1.29 -13.79
CA ARG A 102 -15.07 -1.32 -15.17
C ARG A 102 -16.36 -2.14 -15.16
N PHE A 103 -17.47 -1.46 -15.47
CA PHE A 103 -18.82 -2.01 -15.68
C PHE A 103 -19.46 -2.70 -14.46
N LEU A 104 -20.46 -2.04 -13.87
CA LEU A 104 -21.65 -2.73 -13.38
C LEU A 104 -22.72 -2.58 -14.47
N ALA A 105 -22.79 -3.57 -15.34
CA ALA A 105 -23.95 -3.89 -16.17
C ALA A 105 -24.16 -5.41 -16.06
#